data_AF-A0A351H8P9-F1
#
_entry.id   AF-A0A351H8P9-F1
#
_cell.length_a   1.000
_cell.length_b   1.000
_cell.length_c   1.000
_cell.angle_alpha   90.00
_cell.angle_beta   90.00
_cell.angle_gamma   90.00
#
_symmetry.space_group_name_H-M   'P 1'
#
loop_
_entity.id
_entity.type
_entity.pdbx_description
1 polymer ?
#
loop_
_entity_poly.entity_id
_entity_poly.type
_entity_poly.pdbx_seq_one_letter_code
_entity_poly.pdbx_strand_id
1 'polypeptide(L)'
;ILEKVPAWLDEYGVNTAFFCTNDAHTEPLLKRVAELGGFFIEADLPSPLMGYPGALGISFTEEETGNWPAILAKVEEAVVAKGGAGRMGTWAYSLGYTTTAALAEHAKNVIDGKCEIDDFEAVMATFAEYTPGAGWNGSYYIDADGIEQENYLLIYQDTYIFGKGYMGITEVEVPAKFLNF
;
A
#
# COMPACT_ATOMS: atom_id res chain seq x y z
N ILE A 1 -8.32 19.57 -6.15
CA ILE A 1 -8.75 18.55 -5.16
C ILE A 1 -9.62 19.14 -4.06
N LEU A 2 -9.13 20.08 -3.25
CA LEU A 2 -9.85 20.62 -2.09
C LEU A 2 -11.27 21.15 -2.38
N GLU A 3 -11.50 21.78 -3.53
CA GLU A 3 -12.83 22.29 -3.92
C GLU A 3 -13.69 21.24 -4.63
N LYS A 4 -13.07 20.21 -5.22
CA LYS A 4 -13.74 19.24 -6.08
C LYS A 4 -14.31 18.06 -5.31
N VAL A 5 -13.62 17.58 -4.28
CA VAL A 5 -14.11 16.48 -3.44
C VAL A 5 -15.50 16.76 -2.85
N PRO A 6 -15.80 17.94 -2.28
CA PRO A 6 -17.16 18.25 -1.82
C PRO A 6 -18.19 18.14 -2.95
N ALA A 7 -17.92 18.74 -4.11
CA ALA A 7 -18.83 18.70 -5.26
C ALA A 7 -19.07 17.27 -5.76
N TRP A 8 -18.02 16.44 -5.79
CA TRP A 8 -18.14 15.02 -6.17
C TRP A 8 -18.88 14.19 -5.13
N LEU A 9 -18.71 14.47 -3.84
CA LEU A 9 -19.46 13.83 -2.78
C LEU A 9 -20.95 14.22 -2.82
N ASP A 10 -21.27 15.45 -3.17
CA ASP A 10 -22.66 15.89 -3.37
C ASP A 10 -23.30 15.19 -4.58
N GLU A 11 -22.55 14.97 -5.66
CA GLU A 11 -23.05 14.32 -6.88
C GLU A 11 -23.15 12.79 -6.75
N TYR A 12 -22.11 12.14 -6.22
CA TYR A 12 -21.97 10.68 -6.23
C TYR A 12 -22.19 10.02 -4.86
N GLY A 13 -22.23 10.81 -3.79
CA GLY A 13 -22.45 10.33 -2.42
C GLY A 13 -21.18 9.88 -1.68
N VAL A 14 -21.32 9.67 -0.37
CA VAL A 14 -20.22 9.33 0.57
C VAL A 14 -19.64 7.92 0.39
N ASN A 15 -20.23 7.10 -0.49
CA ASN A 15 -19.71 5.78 -0.86
C ASN A 15 -18.81 5.83 -2.11
N THR A 16 -18.33 7.02 -2.48
CA THR A 16 -17.40 7.22 -3.59
C THR A 16 -15.97 6.92 -3.14
N ALA A 17 -15.25 6.12 -3.92
CA ALA A 17 -13.81 5.91 -3.76
C ALA A 17 -13.04 6.89 -4.64
N PHE A 18 -12.04 7.55 -4.05
CA PHE A 18 -11.16 8.48 -4.72
C PHE A 18 -9.75 7.90 -4.83
N PHE A 19 -9.10 8.18 -5.95
CA PHE A 19 -7.73 7.80 -6.24
C PHE A 19 -6.99 8.97 -6.90
N CYS A 20 -5.72 9.15 -6.58
CA CYS A 20 -4.85 10.15 -7.19
C CYS A 20 -3.68 9.47 -7.89
N THR A 21 -3.32 9.96 -9.07
CA THR A 21 -2.14 9.51 -9.85
C THR A 21 -0.98 10.49 -9.72
N ASN A 22 -0.98 11.33 -8.67
CA ASN A 22 0.03 12.34 -8.43
C ASN A 22 0.10 12.63 -6.92
N ASP A 23 1.27 12.43 -6.34
CA ASP A 23 1.55 12.60 -4.91
C ASP A 23 1.10 13.96 -4.35
N ALA A 24 1.23 15.04 -5.11
CA ALA A 24 0.85 16.38 -4.67
C ALA A 24 -0.66 16.52 -4.38
N HIS A 25 -1.47 15.60 -4.92
CA HIS A 25 -2.91 15.56 -4.70
C HIS A 25 -3.32 14.67 -3.53
N THR A 26 -2.44 13.79 -3.04
CA THR A 26 -2.77 12.80 -2.01
C THR A 26 -3.10 13.47 -0.67
N GLU A 27 -2.24 14.36 -0.17
CA GLU A 27 -2.51 15.12 1.07
C GLU A 27 -3.85 15.89 1.04
N PRO A 28 -4.13 16.77 0.04
CA PRO A 28 -5.40 17.48 0.01
C PRO A 28 -6.60 16.55 -0.18
N LEU A 29 -6.44 15.39 -0.83
CA LEU A 29 -7.51 14.41 -0.96
C LEU A 29 -7.80 13.76 0.40
N LEU A 30 -6.77 13.23 1.07
CA LEU A 30 -6.88 12.61 2.39
C LEU A 30 -7.53 13.56 3.40
N LYS A 31 -7.14 14.84 3.37
CA LYS A 31 -7.75 15.87 4.21
C LYS A 31 -9.25 15.98 3.98
N ARG A 32 -9.70 16.04 2.72
CA ARG A 32 -11.14 16.12 2.40
C ARG A 32 -11.89 14.84 2.71
N VAL A 33 -11.29 13.67 2.49
CA VAL A 33 -11.91 12.39 2.82
C VAL A 33 -12.08 12.24 4.32
N ALA A 34 -11.08 12.62 5.11
CA ALA A 34 -11.17 12.65 6.57
C ALA A 34 -12.21 13.66 7.09
N GLU A 35 -12.35 14.83 6.45
CA GLU A 35 -13.31 15.86 6.86
C GLU A 35 -14.76 15.55 6.44
N LEU A 36 -14.97 14.98 5.25
CA LEU A 36 -16.28 14.94 4.59
C LEU A 36 -16.79 13.51 4.31
N GLY A 37 -15.95 12.49 4.47
CA GLY A 37 -16.24 11.11 4.09
C GLY A 37 -15.82 10.77 2.65
N GLY A 38 -16.37 9.69 2.09
CA GLY A 38 -15.78 9.02 0.93
C GLY A 38 -14.80 7.92 1.34
N PHE A 39 -14.22 7.27 0.34
CA PHE A 39 -13.23 6.22 0.50
C PHE A 39 -11.91 6.63 -0.14
N PHE A 40 -10.81 6.31 0.54
CA PHE A 40 -9.46 6.36 0.01
C PHE A 40 -8.81 5.03 0.36
N ILE A 41 -8.67 4.12 -0.59
CA ILE A 41 -8.22 2.75 -0.29
C ILE A 41 -6.70 2.67 -0.26
N GLU A 42 -6.03 3.33 -1.20
CA GLU A 42 -4.58 3.32 -1.34
C GLU A 42 -4.09 4.53 -2.14
N ALA A 43 -2.84 4.91 -1.92
CA ALA A 43 -2.11 5.83 -2.80
C ALA A 43 -1.49 5.05 -3.95
N ASP A 44 -1.13 5.75 -5.03
CA ASP A 44 -0.31 5.22 -6.12
C ASP A 44 1.07 4.73 -5.65
N LEU A 45 1.65 5.41 -4.67
CA LEU A 45 2.84 4.98 -3.92
C LEU A 45 2.47 4.73 -2.44
N PRO A 46 1.93 3.54 -2.11
CA PRO A 46 1.31 3.31 -0.82
C PRO A 46 2.33 3.30 0.33
N SER A 47 2.00 4.07 1.37
CA SER A 47 2.78 4.23 2.60
C SER A 47 1.94 4.98 3.64
N PRO A 48 2.01 4.64 4.94
CA PRO A 48 1.36 5.44 5.98
C PRO A 48 1.94 6.85 6.09
N LEU A 49 3.13 7.10 5.50
CA LEU A 49 3.76 8.41 5.45
C LEU A 49 3.33 9.23 4.21
N MET A 50 2.62 8.62 3.25
CA MET A 50 2.22 9.30 2.03
C MET A 50 0.97 10.15 2.28
N GLY A 51 1.19 11.47 2.44
CA GLY A 51 0.14 12.49 2.59
C GLY A 51 -0.59 12.49 3.95
N TYR A 52 -0.72 11.35 4.63
CA TYR A 52 -1.38 11.25 5.93
C TYR A 52 -0.82 12.21 6.98
N PRO A 53 0.52 12.36 7.15
CA PRO A 53 1.05 13.22 8.20
C PRO A 53 0.67 14.69 8.00
N GLY A 54 0.76 15.21 6.78
CA GLY A 54 0.36 16.58 6.47
C GLY A 54 -1.16 16.77 6.55
N ALA A 55 -1.95 15.80 6.05
CA ALA A 55 -3.41 15.88 6.04
C ALA A 55 -4.01 15.89 7.45
N LEU A 56 -3.40 15.17 8.38
CA LEU A 56 -3.91 14.95 9.73
C LEU A 56 -3.12 15.69 10.82
N GLY A 57 -2.06 16.41 10.45
CA GLY A 57 -1.23 17.17 11.39
C GLY A 57 -0.39 16.28 12.32
N ILE A 58 0.07 15.13 11.82
CA ILE A 58 0.87 14.17 12.57
C ILE A 58 2.35 14.55 12.48
N SER A 59 3.03 14.46 13.62
CA SER A 59 4.50 14.51 13.69
C SER A 59 5.05 13.23 14.31
N PHE A 60 6.19 12.80 13.82
CA PHE A 60 6.92 11.65 14.35
C PHE A 60 8.16 12.11 15.11
N THR A 61 8.50 11.39 16.17
CA THR A 61 9.76 11.57 16.91
C THR A 61 10.89 10.86 16.18
N GLU A 62 12.14 11.13 16.61
CA GLU A 62 13.30 10.40 16.11
C GLU A 62 13.21 8.89 16.41
N GLU A 63 12.69 8.50 17.58
CA GLU A 63 12.51 7.10 17.98
C GLU A 63 11.51 6.33 17.11
N GLU A 64 10.57 7.04 16.48
CA GLU A 64 9.58 6.45 15.56
C GLU A 64 10.11 6.32 14.13
N THR A 65 11.25 6.94 13.83
CA THR A 65 11.80 6.94 12.47
C THR A 65 12.21 5.53 12.06
N GLY A 66 11.58 5.01 11.00
CA GLY A 66 11.79 3.64 10.52
C GLY A 66 11.07 2.56 11.35
N ASN A 67 10.38 2.91 12.43
CA ASN A 67 9.53 2.00 13.19
C ASN A 67 8.13 1.94 12.57
N TRP A 68 7.98 1.14 11.51
CA TRP A 68 6.72 1.02 10.76
C TRP A 68 5.50 0.65 11.60
N PRO A 69 5.57 -0.32 12.56
CA PRO A 69 4.44 -0.58 13.46
C PRO A 69 4.00 0.64 14.27
N ALA A 70 4.95 1.42 14.82
CA ALA A 70 4.63 2.63 15.57
C ALA A 70 4.06 3.74 14.67
N ILE A 71 4.65 3.91 13.47
CA ILE A 71 4.17 4.86 12.46
C ILE A 71 2.72 4.53 12.08
N LEU A 72 2.44 3.26 11.73
CA LEU A 72 1.12 2.79 11.32
C LEU A 72 0.10 3.02 12.43
N ALA A 73 0.41 2.64 13.68
CA ALA A 73 -0.48 2.81 14.82
C ALA A 73 -0.84 4.27 15.07
N LYS A 74 0.14 5.19 14.97
CA LYS A 74 -0.09 6.62 15.13
C LYS A 74 -0.96 7.20 14.01
N VAL A 75 -0.73 6.78 12.77
CA VAL A 75 -1.57 7.19 11.63
C VAL A 75 -3.00 6.65 11.80
N GLU A 76 -3.14 5.40 12.20
CA GLU A 76 -4.44 4.78 12.47
C GLU A 76 -5.23 5.53 13.54
N GLU A 77 -4.59 5.88 14.66
CA GLU A 77 -5.21 6.68 15.73
C GLU A 77 -5.77 8.00 15.18
N ALA A 78 -4.96 8.72 14.39
CA ALA A 78 -5.37 10.00 13.80
C ALA A 78 -6.51 9.84 12.78
N VAL A 79 -6.47 8.79 11.95
CA VAL A 79 -7.52 8.48 10.97
C VAL A 79 -8.83 8.15 11.69
N VAL A 80 -8.79 7.28 12.70
CA VAL A 80 -9.96 6.88 13.49
C VAL A 80 -10.54 8.09 14.22
N ALA A 81 -9.70 8.94 14.84
CA ALA A 81 -10.14 10.15 15.51
C ALA A 81 -10.85 11.15 14.58
N LYS A 82 -10.56 11.12 13.28
CA LYS A 82 -11.23 11.92 12.25
C LYS A 82 -12.43 11.21 11.60
N GLY A 83 -12.79 10.01 12.04
CA GLY A 83 -13.94 9.27 11.49
C GLY A 83 -13.64 8.52 10.18
N GLY A 84 -12.37 8.36 9.81
CA GLY A 84 -11.94 7.63 8.61
C GLY A 84 -11.91 6.10 8.76
N ALA A 85 -12.28 5.58 9.94
CA ALA A 85 -12.29 4.15 10.22
C ALA A 85 -13.12 3.36 9.19
N GLY A 86 -12.53 2.32 8.61
CA GLY A 86 -13.14 1.47 7.59
C GLY A 86 -13.25 2.09 6.20
N ARG A 87 -12.76 3.32 5.99
CA ARG A 87 -12.87 4.08 4.73
C ARG A 87 -11.54 4.53 4.15
N MET A 88 -10.54 4.67 5.00
CA MET A 88 -9.19 5.10 4.64
C MET A 88 -8.23 3.93 4.77
N GLY A 89 -7.32 3.76 3.82
CA GLY A 89 -6.40 2.65 3.75
C GLY A 89 -5.02 3.02 3.21
N THR A 90 -4.12 2.05 3.31
CA THR A 90 -2.71 2.17 2.93
C THR A 90 -2.12 0.77 2.75
N TRP A 91 -0.84 0.70 2.40
CA TRP A 91 0.01 -0.42 2.82
C TRP A 91 0.61 -0.10 4.20
N ALA A 92 0.77 -1.12 5.04
CA ALA A 92 1.31 -0.99 6.39
C ALA A 92 2.79 -0.55 6.40
N TYR A 93 3.52 -0.91 5.35
CA TYR A 93 4.91 -0.54 5.14
C TYR A 93 5.06 0.22 3.83
N SER A 94 5.96 1.20 3.78
CA SER A 94 6.24 1.95 2.55
C SER A 94 6.79 1.04 1.46
N LEU A 95 6.17 1.08 0.28
CA LEU A 95 6.64 0.37 -0.91
C LEU A 95 8.12 0.68 -1.21
N GLY A 96 8.53 1.96 -1.14
CA GLY A 96 9.90 2.36 -1.45
C GLY A 96 10.93 1.83 -0.44
N TYR A 97 10.59 1.88 0.86
CA TYR A 97 11.43 1.31 1.91
C TYR A 97 11.57 -0.20 1.75
N THR A 98 10.43 -0.90 1.67
CA THR A 98 10.42 -2.36 1.65
C THR A 98 11.12 -2.89 0.41
N THR A 99 10.84 -2.34 -0.76
CA THR A 99 11.48 -2.76 -2.02
C THR A 99 13.00 -2.60 -1.93
N THR A 100 13.48 -1.49 -1.38
CA THR A 100 14.93 -1.26 -1.24
C THR A 100 15.56 -2.28 -0.29
N ALA A 101 14.97 -2.50 0.88
CA ALA A 101 15.51 -3.43 1.88
C ALA A 101 15.45 -4.89 1.40
N ALA A 102 14.28 -5.33 0.93
CA ALA A 102 14.03 -6.70 0.49
C ALA A 102 14.88 -7.10 -0.72
N LEU A 103 14.98 -6.24 -1.74
CA LEU A 103 15.78 -6.55 -2.93
C LEU A 103 17.28 -6.51 -2.66
N ALA A 104 17.74 -5.66 -1.74
CA ALA A 104 19.14 -5.70 -1.30
C ALA A 104 19.46 -7.03 -0.60
N GLU A 105 18.55 -7.53 0.25
CA GLU A 105 18.74 -8.82 0.92
C GLU A 105 18.63 -9.99 -0.06
N HIS A 106 17.71 -9.94 -1.03
CA HIS A 106 17.61 -10.95 -2.10
C HIS A 106 18.91 -11.02 -2.90
N ALA A 107 19.46 -9.88 -3.31
CA ALA A 107 20.74 -9.84 -4.02
C ALA A 107 21.88 -10.45 -3.20
N LYS A 108 21.93 -10.19 -1.87
CA LYS A 108 22.91 -10.84 -0.99
C LYS A 108 22.71 -12.36 -0.95
N ASN A 109 21.47 -12.83 -0.85
CA ASN A 109 21.16 -14.26 -0.84
C ASN A 109 21.56 -14.97 -2.14
N VAL A 110 21.37 -14.32 -3.29
CA VAL A 110 21.84 -14.82 -4.58
C VAL A 110 23.37 -14.90 -4.62
N ILE A 111 24.07 -13.85 -4.19
CA ILE A 111 25.56 -13.82 -4.15
C ILE A 111 26.12 -14.91 -3.23
N ASP A 112 25.44 -15.17 -2.11
CA ASP A 112 25.81 -16.22 -1.16
C ASP A 112 25.42 -17.64 -1.64
N GLY A 113 24.74 -17.77 -2.79
CA GLY A 113 24.30 -19.04 -3.35
C GLY A 113 23.14 -19.71 -2.61
N LYS A 114 22.27 -18.92 -1.96
CA LYS A 114 21.11 -19.42 -1.20
C LYS A 114 19.85 -19.59 -2.03
N CYS A 115 19.71 -18.82 -3.11
CA CYS A 115 18.57 -18.84 -4.03
C CYS A 115 18.99 -18.35 -5.43
N GLU A 116 18.14 -18.58 -6.42
CA GLU A 116 18.30 -18.03 -7.77
C GLU A 116 17.77 -16.59 -7.85
N ILE A 117 18.22 -15.84 -8.85
CA ILE A 117 17.88 -14.40 -8.99
C ILE A 117 16.39 -14.17 -9.26
N ASP A 118 15.74 -15.10 -9.94
CA ASP A 118 14.34 -15.11 -10.40
C ASP A 118 13.42 -15.99 -9.54
N ASP A 119 13.93 -16.51 -8.42
CA ASP A 119 13.15 -17.29 -7.46
C ASP A 119 12.08 -16.41 -6.76
N PHE A 120 10.83 -16.56 -7.20
CA PHE A 120 9.69 -15.80 -6.69
C PHE A 120 9.50 -15.96 -5.19
N GLU A 121 9.58 -17.18 -4.67
CA GLU A 121 9.36 -17.47 -3.25
C GLU A 121 10.49 -16.86 -2.41
N ALA A 122 11.72 -16.90 -2.91
CA ALA A 122 12.85 -16.23 -2.25
C ALA A 122 12.66 -14.70 -2.21
N VAL A 123 12.17 -14.08 -3.29
CA VAL A 123 11.82 -12.66 -3.29
C VAL A 123 10.71 -12.38 -2.28
N MET A 124 9.60 -13.13 -2.30
CA MET A 124 8.49 -12.92 -1.35
C MET A 124 8.94 -13.08 0.10
N ALA A 125 9.84 -14.04 0.37
CA ALA A 125 10.40 -14.26 1.70
C ALA A 125 11.19 -13.04 2.21
N THR A 126 11.99 -12.36 1.37
CA THR A 126 12.71 -11.15 1.80
C THR A 126 11.77 -9.98 2.03
N PHE A 127 10.70 -9.83 1.22
CA PHE A 127 9.67 -8.84 1.50
C PHE A 127 9.00 -9.07 2.86
N ALA A 128 8.62 -10.31 3.16
CA ALA A 128 8.03 -10.70 4.45
C ALA A 128 8.98 -10.46 5.64
N GLU A 129 10.28 -10.71 5.48
CA GLU A 129 11.30 -10.46 6.53
C GLU A 129 11.31 -9.00 7.01
N TYR A 130 11.19 -8.04 6.10
CA TYR A 130 11.19 -6.61 6.41
C TYR A 130 9.81 -6.03 6.75
N THR A 131 8.75 -6.84 6.66
CA THR A 131 7.37 -6.37 6.85
C THR A 131 6.54 -7.34 7.71
N PRO A 132 6.99 -7.62 8.95
CA PRO A 132 6.37 -8.64 9.80
C PRO A 132 4.87 -8.41 10.00
N GLY A 133 4.08 -9.40 9.59
CA GLY A 133 2.62 -9.38 9.69
C GLY A 133 1.88 -8.86 8.46
N ALA A 134 2.58 -8.28 7.48
CA ALA A 134 1.99 -7.97 6.18
C ALA A 134 2.07 -9.18 5.24
N GLY A 135 0.96 -9.50 4.57
CA GLY A 135 0.98 -10.46 3.47
C GLY A 135 1.60 -9.85 2.21
N TRP A 136 2.28 -10.69 1.42
CA TRP A 136 2.75 -10.34 0.08
C TRP A 136 2.32 -11.43 -0.90
N ASN A 137 1.95 -11.01 -2.10
CA ASN A 137 1.68 -11.90 -3.22
C ASN A 137 2.00 -11.17 -4.53
N GLY A 138 1.96 -11.89 -5.64
CA GLY A 138 2.36 -11.39 -6.93
C GLY A 138 2.24 -12.43 -8.02
N SER A 139 2.76 -12.08 -9.19
CA SER A 139 2.90 -12.98 -10.32
C SER A 139 4.08 -12.52 -11.18
N TYR A 140 4.51 -13.37 -12.10
CA TYR A 140 5.34 -12.91 -13.20
C TYR A 140 4.52 -12.03 -14.15
N TYR A 141 5.18 -11.09 -14.80
CA TYR A 141 4.59 -10.26 -15.83
C TYR A 141 4.34 -11.10 -17.09
N ILE A 142 3.15 -10.96 -17.67
CA ILE A 142 2.81 -11.54 -18.98
C ILE A 142 2.84 -10.41 -20.00
N ASP A 143 3.66 -10.56 -21.04
CA ASP A 143 3.80 -9.55 -22.08
C ASP A 143 2.63 -9.54 -23.09
N ALA A 144 2.71 -8.64 -24.07
CA ALA A 144 1.68 -8.47 -25.09
C ALA A 144 1.51 -9.69 -26.02
N ASP A 145 2.50 -10.59 -26.07
CA ASP A 145 2.46 -11.83 -26.84
C ASP A 145 1.96 -13.02 -26.00
N GLY A 146 1.63 -12.78 -24.73
CA GLY A 146 1.16 -13.80 -23.79
C GLY A 146 2.29 -14.64 -23.19
N ILE A 147 3.53 -14.17 -23.27
CA ILE A 147 4.71 -14.87 -22.73
C ILE A 147 4.96 -14.38 -21.31
N GLU A 148 5.03 -15.33 -20.37
CA GLU A 148 5.44 -15.06 -18.99
C GLU A 148 6.93 -14.73 -18.93
N GLN A 149 7.27 -13.63 -18.25
CA GLN A 149 8.64 -13.15 -18.06
C GLN A 149 9.10 -13.50 -16.64
N GLU A 150 9.78 -14.64 -16.50
CA GLU A 150 10.22 -15.21 -15.20
C GLU A 150 11.16 -14.29 -14.40
N ASN A 151 11.76 -13.27 -15.03
CA ASN A 151 12.62 -12.29 -14.36
C ASN A 151 11.93 -10.94 -14.06
N TYR A 152 10.63 -10.83 -14.34
CA TYR A 152 9.86 -9.61 -14.11
C TYR A 152 8.68 -9.92 -13.19
N LEU A 153 8.81 -9.56 -11.92
CA LEU A 153 7.78 -9.79 -10.91
C LEU A 153 6.87 -8.57 -10.75
N LEU A 154 5.57 -8.82 -10.69
CA LEU A 154 4.55 -7.91 -10.20
C LEU A 154 4.20 -8.32 -8.78
N ILE A 155 4.20 -7.37 -7.84
CA ILE A 155 4.02 -7.66 -6.43
C ILE A 155 3.04 -6.68 -5.80
N TYR A 156 2.36 -7.12 -4.75
CA TYR A 156 1.51 -6.26 -3.92
C TYR A 156 1.54 -6.71 -2.46
N GLN A 157 1.44 -5.75 -1.55
CA GLN A 157 1.22 -6.00 -0.13
C GLN A 157 -0.27 -6.11 0.16
N ASP A 158 -0.64 -6.88 1.18
CA ASP A 158 -1.99 -6.87 1.71
C ASP A 158 -2.41 -5.45 2.16
N THR A 159 -3.54 -4.99 1.64
CA THR A 159 -4.09 -3.67 1.96
C THR A 159 -4.46 -3.59 3.43
N TYR A 160 -4.01 -2.54 4.11
CA TYR A 160 -4.39 -2.22 5.48
C TYR A 160 -5.48 -1.14 5.47
N ILE A 161 -6.67 -1.46 5.96
CA ILE A 161 -7.74 -0.48 6.15
C ILE A 161 -7.77 -0.05 7.62
N PHE A 162 -7.57 1.23 7.87
CA PHE A 162 -7.55 1.78 9.23
C PHE A 162 -8.86 1.48 9.97
N GLY A 163 -8.76 0.98 11.20
CA GLY A 163 -9.87 0.51 12.02
C GLY A 163 -10.42 -0.87 11.65
N LYS A 164 -9.82 -1.54 10.65
CA LYS A 164 -10.14 -2.94 10.27
C LYS A 164 -8.92 -3.85 10.29
N GLY A 165 -7.75 -3.33 9.93
CA GLY A 165 -6.52 -4.10 9.79
C GLY A 165 -6.28 -4.56 8.34
N TYR A 166 -5.45 -5.59 8.21
CA TYR A 166 -5.17 -6.26 6.94
C TYR A 166 -6.43 -6.92 6.35
N MET A 167 -6.60 -6.79 5.04
CA MET A 167 -7.82 -7.23 4.34
C MET A 167 -7.76 -8.67 3.84
N GLY A 168 -6.59 -9.32 3.89
CA GLY A 168 -6.38 -10.68 3.40
C GLY A 168 -6.39 -10.79 1.89
N ILE A 169 -6.11 -9.70 1.15
CA ILE A 169 -6.21 -9.70 -0.33
C ILE A 169 -5.15 -10.58 -0.99
N THR A 170 -4.07 -10.91 -0.27
CA THR A 170 -3.03 -11.83 -0.74
C THR A 170 -3.47 -13.28 -0.72
N GLU A 171 -4.56 -13.61 -0.02
CA GLU A 171 -5.13 -14.98 0.04
C GLU A 171 -6.30 -15.17 -0.93
N VAL A 172 -6.71 -14.10 -1.63
CA VAL A 172 -7.87 -14.15 -2.55
C VAL A 172 -7.46 -14.80 -3.87
N GLU A 173 -8.09 -15.93 -4.18
CA GLU A 173 -7.93 -16.58 -5.48
C GLU A 173 -8.67 -15.78 -6.56
N VAL A 174 -7.93 -15.25 -7.54
CA VAL A 174 -8.51 -14.49 -8.66
C VAL A 174 -9.16 -15.48 -9.64
N PRO A 175 -10.47 -15.35 -9.94
CA PRO A 175 -11.14 -16.25 -10.87
C PRO A 175 -10.47 -16.24 -12.25
N ALA A 176 -10.18 -17.42 -12.80
CA ALA A 176 -9.45 -17.59 -14.06
C ALA A 176 -9.99 -16.77 -15.25
N LYS A 177 -11.30 -16.46 -15.27
CA LYS A 177 -11.91 -15.61 -16.30
C LYS A 177 -11.35 -14.18 -16.36
N PHE A 178 -10.67 -13.71 -15.31
CA PHE A 178 -10.03 -12.40 -15.23
C PHE A 178 -8.53 -12.44 -15.53
N LEU A 179 -7.96 -13.63 -15.78
CA LEU A 179 -6.53 -13.83 -16.05
C LEU A 179 -6.22 -14.00 -17.55
N ASN A 180 -7.25 -14.07 -18.40
CA ASN A 180 -7.09 -14.16 -19.84
C ASN A 180 -7.27 -12.76 -20.45
N PHE A 181 -6.20 -12.21 -21.04
CA PHE A 181 -6.15 -10.91 -21.71
C PHE A 181 -6.12 -11.06 -23.23
#